data_AF-A0A090EF23-F1
#
_entry.id   AF-A0A090EF23-F1
#
_cell.length_a   1.000
_cell.length_b   1.000
_cell.length_c   1.000
_cell.angle_alpha   90.00
_cell.angle_beta   90.00
_cell.angle_gamma   90.00
#
_symmetry.space_group_name_H-M   'P 1'
#
loop_
_entity.id
_entity.type
_entity.pdbx_description
1 polymer ?
#
loop_
_entity_poly.entity_id
_entity_poly.type
_entity_poly.pdbx_seq_one_letter_code
_entity_poly.pdbx_strand_id
1 'polypeptide(L)'
;MTISPGFPQFRRLFGSLQTNDSETIQGRATAPTIEVEGKTLMNQHVSRRTAFAATTAIAASVIPFECTASETPDERAVRLAKELSEAMNGFMTPADGRPGWIAHIGPSIYPDPIWFSQDATEVRTPDPLLDAIAAFRASMADYEKNAPDDSDLADAYAEITYAPAMTVIEDWDQPATSKRGAVEALRLVLEEMASFQASPMVPPLVTAALAYLERGARSV
;
A
#
# COMPACT_ATOMS: atom_id res chain seq x y z
N MET A 1 32.62 -25.06 29.39
CA MET A 1 31.64 -24.26 30.16
C MET A 1 31.29 -23.07 29.31
N THR A 2 30.22 -23.20 28.53
CA THR A 2 29.75 -22.17 27.59
C THR A 2 28.51 -21.55 28.23
N ILE A 3 28.56 -20.25 28.46
CA ILE A 3 27.51 -19.47 29.12
C ILE A 3 26.54 -19.01 28.03
N SER A 4 25.31 -19.49 28.07
CA SER A 4 24.21 -19.05 27.20
C SER A 4 23.64 -17.72 27.74
N PRO A 5 23.57 -16.63 26.96
CA PRO A 5 22.91 -15.42 27.41
C PRO A 5 21.40 -15.54 27.16
N GLY A 6 20.62 -15.59 28.24
CA GLY A 6 19.17 -15.52 28.21
C GLY A 6 18.66 -14.17 27.69
N PHE A 7 17.64 -14.23 26.84
CA PHE A 7 17.02 -13.07 26.18
C PHE A 7 16.02 -12.32 27.08
N PRO A 8 16.05 -10.98 27.13
CA PRO A 8 15.03 -10.17 27.78
C PRO A 8 13.85 -9.83 26.84
N GLN A 9 12.66 -9.76 27.46
CA GLN A 9 11.34 -9.53 26.84
C GLN A 9 11.13 -8.08 26.38
N PHE A 10 10.71 -7.86 25.12
CA PHE A 10 10.41 -6.54 24.56
C PHE A 10 9.09 -5.95 25.07
N ARG A 11 9.11 -4.70 25.54
CA ARG A 11 7.92 -3.86 25.77
C ARG A 11 7.81 -2.76 24.71
N ARG A 12 6.59 -2.60 24.20
CA ARG A 12 6.13 -1.66 23.15
C ARG A 12 6.33 -0.18 23.52
N LEU A 13 6.73 0.64 22.54
CA LEU A 13 6.75 2.11 22.58
C LEU A 13 6.03 2.67 21.34
N PHE A 14 4.96 3.43 21.53
CA PHE A 14 4.54 4.47 20.59
C PHE A 14 3.99 5.67 21.37
N GLY A 15 4.60 6.83 21.18
CA GLY A 15 4.18 8.09 21.76
C GLY A 15 4.59 9.27 20.89
N SER A 16 3.64 9.72 20.06
CA SER A 16 3.34 11.12 19.70
C SER A 16 4.49 12.08 19.33
N LEU A 17 4.58 12.45 18.05
CA LEU A 17 5.21 13.71 17.61
C LEU A 17 4.14 14.68 17.11
N GLN A 18 4.12 15.86 17.72
CA GLN A 18 3.24 16.99 17.41
C GLN A 18 3.73 17.75 16.16
N THR A 19 2.77 18.19 15.35
CA THR A 19 2.96 19.04 14.17
C THR A 19 2.88 20.50 14.58
N ASN A 20 3.94 21.28 14.35
CA ASN A 20 3.90 22.74 14.39
C ASN A 20 4.28 23.33 13.02
N ASP A 21 3.49 24.33 12.65
CA ASP A 21 3.75 25.48 11.79
C ASP A 21 3.82 25.30 10.26
N SER A 22 2.83 25.87 9.59
CA SER A 22 2.88 26.23 8.17
C SER A 22 2.27 27.63 8.01
N GLU A 23 3.08 28.60 7.59
CA GLU A 23 2.64 29.97 7.33
C GLU A 23 1.88 30.11 6.01
N THR A 24 0.90 31.01 6.02
CA THR A 24 -0.02 31.31 4.91
C THR A 24 0.56 32.37 3.98
N ILE A 25 0.76 32.06 2.70
CA ILE A 25 1.00 33.08 1.66
C ILE A 25 -0.32 33.31 0.90
N GLN A 26 -0.90 34.51 1.06
CA GLN A 26 -2.09 34.94 0.32
C GLN A 26 -1.72 35.38 -1.11
N GLY A 27 -2.11 34.58 -2.10
CA GLY A 27 -2.12 34.95 -3.51
C GLY A 27 -3.56 35.14 -4.00
N ARG A 28 -3.97 36.40 -4.20
CA ARG A 28 -5.28 36.81 -4.72
C ARG A 28 -5.32 36.60 -6.24
N ALA A 29 -6.27 35.79 -6.72
CA ALA A 29 -6.61 35.72 -8.15
C ALA A 29 -8.11 35.92 -8.36
N THR A 30 -8.42 36.89 -9.21
CA THR A 30 -9.73 37.44 -9.54
C THR A 30 -10.50 36.52 -10.49
N ALA A 31 -11.81 36.36 -10.28
CA ALA A 31 -12.69 35.59 -11.16
C ALA A 31 -13.06 36.37 -12.44
N PRO A 32 -13.16 35.71 -13.62
CA PRO A 32 -13.79 36.30 -14.78
C PRO A 32 -15.31 36.06 -14.80
N THR A 33 -16.03 37.16 -14.95
CA THR A 33 -17.46 37.30 -15.25
C THR A 33 -17.83 36.67 -16.58
N ILE A 34 -18.93 35.90 -16.62
CA ILE A 34 -19.67 35.61 -17.85
C ILE A 34 -21.13 36.00 -17.60
N GLU A 35 -21.52 37.14 -18.15
CA GLU A 35 -22.92 37.54 -18.35
C GLU A 35 -23.30 37.32 -19.82
N VAL A 36 -24.61 37.38 -20.07
CA VAL A 36 -25.32 37.50 -21.37
C VAL A 36 -25.62 36.13 -22.01
N GLU A 37 -26.84 35.69 -22.33
CA GLU A 37 -28.24 36.17 -22.38
C GLU A 37 -29.07 34.86 -22.52
N GLY A 38 -30.25 34.63 -21.95
CA GLY A 38 -31.49 35.37 -22.15
C GLY A 38 -32.46 34.60 -23.09
N LYS A 39 -33.61 34.16 -22.55
CA LYS A 39 -34.83 33.58 -23.19
C LYS A 39 -34.78 32.05 -23.40
N THR A 40 -35.73 31.23 -22.94
CA THR A 40 -37.19 31.36 -23.01
C THR A 40 -37.87 30.50 -21.92
N LEU A 41 -38.82 31.12 -21.22
CA LEU A 41 -39.76 30.50 -20.29
C LEU A 41 -40.84 29.68 -21.02
N MET A 42 -41.41 28.72 -20.29
CA MET A 42 -42.85 28.40 -20.22
C MET A 42 -43.32 27.04 -20.78
N ASN A 43 -43.67 26.17 -19.83
CA ASN A 43 -44.85 25.29 -19.76
C ASN A 43 -45.53 24.82 -21.06
N GLN A 44 -45.64 23.49 -21.22
CA GLN A 44 -46.91 22.91 -21.68
C GLN A 44 -47.17 21.53 -21.08
N HIS A 45 -48.09 21.54 -20.12
CA HIS A 45 -48.80 20.40 -19.59
C HIS A 45 -49.86 19.90 -20.61
N VAL A 46 -50.04 18.57 -20.64
CA VAL A 46 -51.24 17.82 -21.08
C VAL A 46 -51.49 17.70 -22.59
N SER A 47 -51.33 16.47 -23.11
CA SER A 47 -52.42 15.78 -23.81
C SER A 47 -52.25 14.26 -23.76
N ARG A 48 -53.33 13.62 -23.33
CA ARG A 48 -53.53 12.18 -23.15
C ARG A 48 -54.07 11.56 -24.45
N ARG A 49 -53.74 10.27 -24.62
CA ARG A 49 -54.52 9.15 -25.23
C ARG A 49 -54.43 8.86 -26.74
N THR A 50 -54.40 7.54 -26.96
CA THR A 50 -54.59 6.71 -28.17
C THR A 50 -53.32 6.50 -29.00
N ALA A 51 -52.88 5.29 -29.34
CA ALA A 51 -53.63 4.06 -29.57
C ALA A 51 -52.98 2.78 -29.00
N PHE A 52 -53.84 1.86 -28.57
CA PHE A 52 -53.58 0.43 -28.42
C PHE A 52 -53.35 -0.20 -29.80
N ALA A 53 -52.35 -1.08 -29.92
CA ALA A 53 -52.42 -2.40 -30.55
C ALA A 53 -51.03 -2.89 -30.96
N ALA A 54 -50.47 -3.83 -30.18
CA ALA A 54 -49.62 -4.90 -30.70
C ALA A 54 -49.44 -5.95 -29.60
N THR A 55 -50.35 -6.91 -29.58
CA THR A 55 -50.18 -8.15 -28.84
C THR A 55 -49.12 -8.97 -29.56
N THR A 56 -47.96 -9.17 -28.93
CA THR A 56 -47.10 -10.31 -29.26
C THR A 56 -46.59 -10.88 -27.95
N ALA A 57 -47.06 -12.07 -27.64
CA ALA A 57 -46.66 -12.84 -26.49
C ALA A 57 -45.16 -13.13 -26.58
N ILE A 58 -44.41 -12.68 -25.57
CA ILE A 58 -43.07 -13.18 -25.29
C ILE A 58 -43.15 -13.73 -23.88
N ALA A 59 -42.88 -15.03 -23.78
CA ALA A 59 -42.97 -15.83 -22.58
C ALA A 59 -42.27 -15.15 -21.40
N ALA A 60 -42.96 -15.16 -20.26
CA ALA A 60 -42.38 -14.86 -18.97
C ALA A 60 -41.31 -15.92 -18.64
N SER A 61 -40.09 -15.70 -19.13
CA SER A 61 -38.89 -16.19 -18.48
C SER A 61 -38.80 -15.39 -17.18
N VAL A 62 -39.31 -15.98 -16.10
CA VAL A 62 -38.95 -15.60 -14.74
C VAL A 62 -37.45 -15.86 -14.64
N ILE A 63 -36.66 -14.84 -14.97
CA ILE A 63 -35.27 -14.80 -14.54
C ILE A 63 -35.38 -14.74 -13.02
N PRO A 64 -34.91 -15.73 -12.25
CA PRO A 64 -34.75 -15.54 -10.82
C PRO A 64 -33.88 -14.31 -10.69
N PHE A 65 -34.41 -13.26 -10.05
CA PHE A 65 -33.60 -12.14 -9.61
C PHE A 65 -32.59 -12.79 -8.66
N GLU A 66 -31.40 -13.12 -9.18
CA GLU A 66 -30.31 -13.60 -8.36
C GLU A 66 -30.15 -12.54 -7.30
N CYS A 67 -30.52 -12.94 -6.08
CA CYS A 67 -30.31 -12.14 -4.90
C CYS A 67 -28.81 -12.04 -4.77
N THR A 68 -28.22 -11.03 -5.43
CA THR A 68 -26.83 -10.64 -5.22
C THR A 68 -26.72 -10.48 -3.73
N ALA A 69 -25.91 -11.35 -3.11
CA ALA A 69 -25.62 -11.30 -1.70
C ALA A 69 -25.41 -9.84 -1.31
N SER A 70 -26.04 -9.40 -0.21
CA SER A 70 -25.99 -8.02 0.24
C SER A 70 -24.54 -7.62 0.48
N GLU A 71 -23.92 -7.02 -0.54
CA GLU A 71 -22.56 -6.51 -0.49
C GLU A 71 -22.43 -5.57 0.70
N THR A 72 -21.44 -5.81 1.55
CA THR A 72 -21.12 -4.94 2.66
C THR A 72 -20.62 -3.58 2.12
N PRO A 73 -20.77 -2.46 2.88
CA PRO A 73 -20.34 -1.16 2.40
C PRO A 73 -18.86 -1.08 1.99
N ASP A 74 -18.00 -1.84 2.66
CA ASP A 74 -16.58 -1.96 2.37
C ASP A 74 -16.29 -2.75 1.09
N GLU A 75 -16.95 -3.90 0.89
CA GLU A 75 -16.87 -4.64 -0.39
C GLU A 75 -17.31 -3.76 -1.56
N ARG A 76 -18.39 -2.97 -1.36
CA ARG A 76 -18.86 -2.01 -2.36
C ARG A 76 -17.85 -0.94 -2.69
N ALA A 77 -17.17 -0.38 -1.68
CA ALA A 77 -16.13 0.62 -1.89
C ALA A 77 -14.95 0.03 -2.66
N VAL A 78 -14.51 -1.19 -2.34
CA VAL A 78 -13.42 -1.89 -3.04
C VAL A 78 -13.79 -2.18 -4.49
N ARG A 79 -15.01 -2.69 -4.74
CA ARG A 79 -15.48 -2.95 -6.10
C ARG A 79 -15.55 -1.68 -6.93
N LEU A 80 -16.10 -0.59 -6.38
CA LEU A 80 -16.16 0.71 -7.06
C LEU A 80 -14.76 1.27 -7.35
N ALA A 81 -13.80 1.12 -6.43
CA ALA A 81 -12.42 1.53 -6.66
C ALA A 81 -11.81 0.75 -7.84
N LYS A 82 -12.08 -0.56 -7.95
CA LYS A 82 -11.62 -1.39 -9.07
C LYS A 82 -12.26 -0.97 -10.40
N GLU A 83 -13.58 -0.82 -10.44
CA GLU A 83 -14.31 -0.39 -11.64
C GLU A 83 -13.82 0.99 -12.12
N LEU A 84 -13.60 1.91 -11.19
CA LEU A 84 -13.11 3.25 -11.50
C LEU A 84 -11.65 3.23 -12.00
N SER A 85 -10.80 2.35 -11.45
CA SER A 85 -9.44 2.11 -11.93
C SER A 85 -9.42 1.59 -13.38
N GLU A 86 -10.31 0.64 -13.70
CA GLU A 86 -10.46 0.10 -15.06
C GLU A 86 -10.98 1.16 -16.05
N ALA A 87 -11.97 1.95 -15.65
CA ALA A 87 -12.48 3.06 -16.46
C ALA A 87 -11.40 4.11 -16.75
N MET A 88 -10.54 4.42 -15.78
CA MET A 88 -9.44 5.36 -15.96
C MET A 88 -8.33 4.82 -16.86
N ASN A 89 -8.10 3.51 -16.92
CA ASN A 89 -7.20 2.95 -17.92
C ASN A 89 -7.66 3.25 -19.34
N GLY A 90 -8.97 3.21 -19.61
CA GLY A 90 -9.51 3.59 -20.92
C GLY A 90 -9.49 5.09 -21.19
N PHE A 91 -9.70 5.92 -20.16
CA PHE A 91 -9.80 7.37 -20.31
C PHE A 91 -8.44 8.10 -20.32
N MET A 92 -7.52 7.70 -19.45
CA MET A 92 -6.27 8.43 -19.17
C MET A 92 -5.02 7.77 -19.76
N THR A 93 -5.14 6.64 -20.44
CA THR A 93 -4.00 6.01 -21.11
C THR A 93 -4.01 6.40 -22.59
N PRO A 94 -3.04 7.21 -23.07
CA PRO A 94 -2.83 7.42 -24.50
C PRO A 94 -2.66 6.08 -25.24
N ALA A 95 -2.85 6.06 -26.56
CA ALA A 95 -2.69 4.83 -27.36
C ALA A 95 -1.31 4.15 -27.16
N ASP A 96 -0.28 4.94 -26.86
CA ASP A 96 1.09 4.49 -26.57
C ASP A 96 1.47 4.61 -25.08
N GLY A 97 0.49 4.93 -24.22
CA GLY A 97 0.67 5.11 -22.79
C GLY A 97 0.66 3.81 -22.00
N ARG A 98 1.21 3.83 -20.78
CA ARG A 98 1.13 2.68 -19.87
C ARG A 98 -0.21 2.69 -19.11
N PRO A 99 -1.03 1.64 -19.22
CA PRO A 99 -2.18 1.45 -18.36
C PRO A 99 -1.71 1.14 -16.93
N GLY A 100 -2.53 1.40 -15.93
CA GLY A 100 -2.18 1.19 -14.53
C GLY A 100 -2.67 2.28 -13.59
N TRP A 101 -3.76 2.96 -13.92
CA TRP A 101 -4.39 3.92 -13.04
C TRP A 101 -5.10 3.18 -11.89
N ILE A 102 -4.76 3.54 -10.66
CA ILE A 102 -5.48 3.13 -9.45
C ILE A 102 -6.33 4.31 -8.98
N ALA A 103 -7.60 4.04 -8.73
CA ALA A 103 -8.47 4.92 -7.99
C ALA A 103 -8.37 4.60 -6.50
N HIS A 104 -8.07 5.62 -5.70
CA HIS A 104 -8.10 5.54 -4.25
C HIS A 104 -9.36 6.22 -3.74
N ILE A 105 -10.01 5.58 -2.76
CA ILE A 105 -11.23 6.10 -2.14
C ILE A 105 -10.98 6.25 -0.64
N GLY A 106 -10.90 7.49 -0.19
CA GLY A 106 -10.78 7.88 1.21
C GLY A 106 -12.12 8.33 1.82
N PRO A 107 -12.19 8.43 3.15
CA PRO A 107 -13.32 9.05 3.84
C PRO A 107 -13.62 10.47 3.33
N SER A 108 -14.90 10.86 3.33
CA SER A 108 -15.36 12.18 2.87
C SER A 108 -14.86 13.37 3.70
N ILE A 109 -14.21 13.11 4.83
CA ILE A 109 -13.58 14.13 5.68
C ILE A 109 -12.25 14.65 5.11
N TYR A 110 -11.68 13.96 4.11
CA TYR A 110 -10.50 14.43 3.41
C TYR A 110 -10.89 15.44 2.31
N PRO A 111 -10.05 16.45 2.03
CA PRO A 111 -10.33 17.44 1.00
C PRO A 111 -10.45 16.82 -0.40
N ASP A 112 -9.73 15.72 -0.65
CA ASP A 112 -9.77 14.96 -1.90
C ASP A 112 -10.07 13.48 -1.60
N PRO A 113 -11.35 13.10 -1.38
CA PRO A 113 -11.71 11.74 -1.00
C PRO A 113 -11.55 10.74 -2.16
N ILE A 114 -11.36 11.22 -3.39
CA ILE A 114 -11.08 10.38 -4.55
C ILE A 114 -9.85 10.96 -5.24
N TRP A 115 -8.81 10.15 -5.41
CA TRP A 115 -7.62 10.53 -6.16
C TRP A 115 -7.10 9.36 -6.98
N PHE A 116 -6.24 9.66 -7.95
CA PHE A 116 -5.71 8.67 -8.89
C PHE A 116 -4.19 8.64 -8.86
N SER A 117 -3.61 7.45 -9.02
CA SER A 117 -2.18 7.27 -9.21
C SER A 117 -1.89 6.34 -10.37
N GLN A 118 -0.94 6.69 -11.22
CA GLN A 118 -0.53 5.88 -12.35
C GLN A 118 0.55 4.87 -11.93
N ASP A 119 0.23 3.96 -11.00
CA ASP A 119 1.16 2.94 -10.46
C ASP A 119 0.44 1.69 -9.90
N ALA A 120 -0.57 1.15 -10.60
CA ALA A 120 -1.18 -0.15 -10.27
C ALA A 120 -0.21 -1.33 -10.40
N THR A 121 0.93 -1.07 -11.02
CA THR A 121 2.12 -1.91 -10.97
C THR A 121 3.29 -0.95 -10.93
N GLU A 122 3.70 -0.51 -9.73
CA GLU A 122 5.11 -0.77 -9.47
C GLU A 122 5.25 -2.26 -9.78
N VAL A 123 5.84 -2.60 -10.94
CA VAL A 123 6.73 -3.75 -10.96
C VAL A 123 7.62 -3.45 -9.77
N ARG A 124 7.30 -4.05 -8.60
CA ARG A 124 8.08 -3.92 -7.38
C ARG A 124 9.47 -4.18 -7.89
N THR A 125 10.25 -3.13 -8.07
CA THR A 125 11.58 -3.32 -8.65
C THR A 125 12.20 -4.20 -7.60
N PRO A 126 12.51 -5.47 -7.91
CA PRO A 126 12.86 -6.42 -6.88
C PRO A 126 13.96 -5.76 -6.06
N ASP A 127 13.73 -5.66 -4.76
CA ASP A 127 14.71 -5.14 -3.83
C ASP A 127 15.14 -6.35 -3.02
N PRO A 128 16.20 -7.05 -3.47
CA PRO A 128 16.59 -8.32 -2.89
C PRO A 128 16.91 -8.18 -1.40
N LEU A 129 17.42 -7.02 -0.97
CA LEU A 129 17.71 -6.73 0.42
C LEU A 129 16.42 -6.56 1.22
N LEU A 130 15.46 -5.81 0.69
CA LEU A 130 14.15 -5.63 1.34
C LEU A 130 13.41 -6.96 1.46
N ASP A 131 13.49 -7.83 0.46
CA ASP A 131 12.89 -9.16 0.47
C ASP A 131 13.59 -10.07 1.51
N ALA A 132 14.92 -10.02 1.63
CA ALA A 132 15.67 -10.74 2.66
C ALA A 132 15.29 -10.29 4.08
N ILE A 133 15.19 -8.97 4.32
CA ILE A 133 14.75 -8.41 5.61
C ILE A 133 13.32 -8.83 5.93
N ALA A 134 12.43 -8.82 4.92
CA ALA A 134 11.04 -9.24 5.11
C ALA A 134 10.95 -10.74 5.44
N ALA A 135 11.75 -11.58 4.78
CA ALA A 135 11.82 -13.02 5.08
C ALA A 135 12.31 -13.27 6.50
N PHE A 136 13.39 -12.59 6.92
CA PHE A 136 13.90 -12.67 8.30
C PHE A 136 12.84 -12.30 9.32
N ARG A 137 12.17 -11.16 9.16
CA ARG A 137 11.10 -10.73 10.08
C ARG A 137 9.91 -11.68 10.11
N ALA A 138 9.51 -12.22 8.97
CA ALA A 138 8.44 -13.21 8.90
C ALA A 138 8.82 -14.49 9.65
N SER A 139 10.06 -14.96 9.47
CA SER A 139 10.57 -16.14 10.17
C SER A 139 10.74 -15.92 11.69
N MET A 140 11.18 -14.74 12.11
CA MET A 140 11.22 -14.38 13.54
C MET A 140 9.82 -14.36 14.16
N ALA A 141 8.82 -13.82 13.45
CA ALA A 141 7.44 -13.84 13.92
C ALA A 141 6.86 -15.27 14.01
N ASP A 142 7.27 -16.17 13.11
CA ASP A 142 6.93 -17.58 13.21
C ASP A 142 7.57 -18.23 14.44
N TYR A 143 8.86 -17.98 14.66
CA TYR A 143 9.60 -18.46 15.82
C TYR A 143 8.96 -17.99 17.13
N GLU A 144 8.71 -16.68 17.28
CA GLU A 144 8.09 -16.11 18.48
C GLU A 144 6.71 -16.72 18.79
N LYS A 145 5.99 -17.16 17.75
CA LYS A 145 4.65 -17.72 17.89
C LYS A 145 4.66 -19.21 18.18
N ASN A 146 5.60 -19.96 17.58
CA ASN A 146 5.53 -21.41 17.48
C ASN A 146 6.70 -22.14 18.14
N ALA A 147 7.74 -21.42 18.62
CA ALA A 147 8.88 -22.05 19.27
C ALA A 147 8.44 -22.85 20.52
N PRO A 148 8.93 -24.09 20.68
CA PRO A 148 8.74 -24.85 21.91
C PRO A 148 9.32 -24.13 23.13
N ASP A 149 8.72 -24.34 24.31
CA ASP A 149 9.26 -23.79 25.58
C ASP A 149 10.56 -24.50 26.03
N ASP A 150 10.80 -25.71 25.52
CA ASP A 150 12.02 -26.46 25.80
C ASP A 150 13.19 -25.86 25.02
N SER A 151 14.28 -25.54 25.73
CA SER A 151 15.43 -24.82 25.16
C SER A 151 16.08 -25.56 23.98
N ASP A 152 16.25 -26.88 24.08
CA ASP A 152 16.94 -27.65 23.03
C ASP A 152 16.05 -27.76 21.78
N LEU A 153 14.73 -27.89 21.99
CA LEU A 153 13.76 -27.89 20.90
C LEU A 153 13.54 -26.50 20.30
N ALA A 154 13.66 -25.44 21.10
CA ALA A 154 13.62 -24.05 20.64
C ALA A 154 14.82 -23.76 19.74
N ASP A 155 16.03 -24.14 20.15
CA ASP A 155 17.24 -23.99 19.34
C ASP A 155 17.12 -24.77 18.02
N ALA A 156 16.64 -26.03 18.05
CA ALA A 156 16.39 -26.79 16.83
C ALA A 156 15.31 -26.17 15.93
N TYR A 157 14.32 -25.48 16.52
CA TYR A 157 13.29 -24.75 15.77
C TYR A 157 13.87 -23.47 15.14
N ALA A 158 14.78 -22.76 15.82
CA ALA A 158 15.46 -21.60 15.29
C ALA A 158 16.24 -21.92 14.00
N GLU A 159 16.97 -23.05 14.01
CA GLU A 159 17.79 -23.55 12.89
C GLU A 159 16.99 -23.78 11.60
N ILE A 160 15.71 -24.16 11.72
CA ILE A 160 14.84 -24.41 10.56
C ILE A 160 13.97 -23.21 10.19
N THR A 161 13.76 -22.28 11.11
CA THR A 161 12.84 -21.15 10.94
C THR A 161 13.57 -19.89 10.52
N TYR A 162 14.24 -19.19 11.44
CA TYR A 162 14.82 -17.87 11.16
C TYR A 162 16.31 -17.88 10.85
N ALA A 163 17.06 -18.89 11.31
CA ALA A 163 18.51 -18.97 11.07
C ALA A 163 18.86 -18.90 9.57
N PRO A 164 18.15 -19.57 8.64
CA PRO A 164 18.48 -19.47 7.21
C PRO A 164 18.31 -18.06 6.64
N ALA A 165 17.26 -17.34 7.07
CA ALA A 165 17.02 -15.97 6.62
C ALA A 165 18.01 -14.97 7.27
N MET A 166 18.42 -15.23 8.51
CA MET A 166 19.48 -14.50 9.19
C MET A 166 20.81 -14.62 8.44
N THR A 167 21.22 -15.85 8.08
CA THR A 167 22.46 -16.10 7.33
C THR A 167 22.50 -15.35 6.00
N VAL A 168 21.37 -15.26 5.28
CA VAL A 168 21.29 -14.45 4.04
C VAL A 168 21.65 -12.99 4.29
N ILE A 169 21.25 -12.42 5.43
CA ILE A 169 21.55 -11.02 5.79
C ILE A 169 23.00 -10.89 6.27
N GLU A 170 23.50 -11.85 7.05
CA GLU A 170 24.88 -11.88 7.54
C GLU A 170 25.91 -11.94 6.40
N ASP A 171 25.61 -12.74 5.38
CA ASP A 171 26.47 -12.91 4.19
C ASP A 171 26.21 -11.86 3.10
N TRP A 172 25.36 -10.86 3.37
CA TRP A 172 24.94 -9.90 2.36
C TRP A 172 26.07 -8.97 1.92
N ASP A 173 26.39 -8.99 0.61
CA ASP A 173 27.51 -8.24 0.04
C ASP A 173 27.10 -7.22 -1.04
N GLN A 174 25.80 -7.11 -1.34
CA GLN A 174 25.29 -6.23 -2.40
C GLN A 174 24.77 -4.88 -1.84
N PRO A 175 24.87 -3.78 -2.59
CA PRO A 175 24.26 -2.51 -2.21
C PRO A 175 22.72 -2.61 -2.19
N ALA A 176 22.08 -1.81 -1.34
CA ALA A 176 20.62 -1.67 -1.42
C ALA A 176 20.24 -1.08 -2.79
N THR A 177 19.17 -1.57 -3.40
CA THR A 177 18.74 -1.14 -4.74
C THR A 177 17.65 -0.07 -4.69
N SER A 178 17.00 0.11 -3.54
CA SER A 178 15.98 1.14 -3.33
C SER A 178 16.17 1.91 -2.02
N LYS A 179 15.57 3.11 -1.97
CA LYS A 179 15.52 3.93 -0.75
C LYS A 179 14.82 3.19 0.38
N ARG A 180 13.77 2.43 0.05
CA ARG A 180 13.01 1.65 1.03
C ARG A 180 13.88 0.54 1.62
N GLY A 181 14.61 -0.21 0.80
CA GLY A 181 15.54 -1.24 1.27
C GLY A 181 16.63 -0.66 2.17
N ALA A 182 17.23 0.47 1.78
CA ALA A 182 18.24 1.15 2.61
C ALA A 182 17.69 1.60 3.97
N VAL A 183 16.47 2.17 4.01
CA VAL A 183 15.84 2.60 5.27
C VAL A 183 15.47 1.40 6.15
N GLU A 184 14.93 0.32 5.58
CA GLU A 184 14.58 -0.88 6.35
C GLU A 184 15.83 -1.59 6.88
N ALA A 185 16.94 -1.59 6.14
CA ALA A 185 18.22 -2.09 6.63
C ALA A 185 18.70 -1.32 7.87
N LEU A 186 18.66 0.01 7.83
CA LEU A 186 19.03 0.85 8.98
C LEU A 186 18.08 0.68 10.17
N ARG A 187 16.78 0.44 9.93
CA ARG A 187 15.82 0.13 11.01
C ARG A 187 16.16 -1.18 11.68
N LEU A 188 16.45 -2.22 10.90
CA LEU A 188 16.86 -3.52 11.44
C LEU A 188 18.17 -3.41 12.22
N VAL A 189 19.13 -2.61 11.76
CA VAL A 189 20.36 -2.31 12.53
C VAL A 189 20.06 -1.72 13.90
N LEU A 190 19.14 -0.77 13.99
CA LEU A 190 18.75 -0.17 15.26
C LEU A 190 18.07 -1.18 16.20
N GLU A 191 17.24 -2.06 15.64
CA GLU A 191 16.60 -3.16 16.38
C GLU A 191 17.66 -4.13 16.94
N GLU A 192 18.61 -4.53 16.11
CA GLU A 192 19.71 -5.43 16.49
C GLU A 192 20.62 -4.83 17.55
N MET A 193 21.04 -3.58 17.39
CA MET A 193 21.90 -2.89 18.35
C MET A 193 21.23 -2.59 19.69
N ALA A 194 19.89 -2.48 19.71
CA ALA A 194 19.15 -2.36 20.96
C ALA A 194 19.10 -3.67 21.74
N SER A 195 19.20 -4.80 21.03
CA SER A 195 19.00 -6.15 21.55
C SER A 195 20.33 -6.85 21.88
N PHE A 196 21.37 -6.53 21.12
CA PHE A 196 22.67 -7.18 21.16
C PHE A 196 23.79 -6.16 21.26
N GLN A 197 24.85 -6.49 22.01
CA GLN A 197 26.05 -5.66 22.05
C GLN A 197 26.82 -5.66 20.72
N ALA A 198 26.76 -6.78 19.99
CA ALA A 198 27.34 -6.93 18.66
C ALA A 198 26.51 -7.95 17.89
N SER A 199 25.98 -7.56 16.72
CA SER A 199 25.24 -8.44 15.82
C SER A 199 25.98 -8.55 14.48
N PRO A 200 26.20 -9.77 13.94
CA PRO A 200 26.86 -9.98 12.66
C PRO A 200 26.05 -9.44 11.47
N MET A 201 24.75 -9.18 11.63
CA MET A 201 23.92 -8.56 10.60
C MET A 201 24.18 -7.06 10.45
N VAL A 202 24.78 -6.40 11.46
CA VAL A 202 24.95 -4.94 11.45
C VAL A 202 25.91 -4.47 10.35
N PRO A 203 27.15 -4.98 10.23
CA PRO A 203 28.07 -4.56 9.18
C PRO A 203 27.52 -4.65 7.74
N PRO A 204 26.93 -5.78 7.29
CA PRO A 204 26.42 -5.88 5.92
C PRO A 204 25.23 -4.95 5.65
N LEU A 205 24.29 -4.80 6.60
CA LEU A 205 23.14 -3.90 6.46
C LEU A 205 23.55 -2.43 6.36
N VAL A 206 24.48 -1.99 7.22
CA VAL A 206 25.01 -0.61 7.17
C VAL A 206 25.75 -0.39 5.85
N THR A 207 26.57 -1.35 5.42
CA THR A 207 27.33 -1.26 4.15
C THR A 207 26.39 -1.14 2.96
N ALA A 208 25.34 -1.97 2.90
CA ALA A 208 24.37 -1.94 1.82
C ALA A 208 23.59 -0.61 1.75
N ALA A 209 23.18 -0.08 2.91
CA ALA A 209 22.49 1.19 3.00
C ALA A 209 23.40 2.38 2.63
N LEU A 210 24.65 2.38 3.13
CA LEU A 210 25.62 3.43 2.84
C LEU A 210 25.93 3.50 1.35
N ALA A 211 26.16 2.36 0.70
CA ALA A 211 26.43 2.29 -0.74
C ALA A 211 25.29 2.88 -1.59
N TYR A 212 24.03 2.68 -1.18
CA TYR A 212 22.88 3.30 -1.83
C TYR A 212 22.88 4.83 -1.68
N LEU A 213 23.13 5.34 -0.47
CA LEU A 213 23.13 6.77 -0.18
C LEU A 213 24.28 7.51 -0.90
N GLU A 214 25.47 6.91 -0.92
CA GLU A 214 26.64 7.47 -1.61
C GLU A 214 26.51 7.49 -3.13
N ARG A 215 25.72 6.57 -3.69
CA ARG A 215 25.37 6.59 -5.12
C ARG A 215 24.52 7.82 -5.45
N GLY A 216 23.52 8.13 -4.61
CA GLY A 216 22.66 9.30 -4.79
C GLY A 216 23.40 10.63 -4.63
N ALA A 217 24.40 10.69 -3.75
CA ALA A 217 25.22 11.89 -3.52
C ALA A 217 26.17 12.23 -4.70
N ARG A 218 26.51 11.25 -5.55
CA ARG A 218 27.41 11.44 -6.72
C ARG A 218 26.69 11.81 -8.01
N SER A 219 25.36 11.76 -8.03
CA SER A 219 24.52 12.09 -9.20
C SER A 219 24.05 13.54 -9.24
N VAL A 220 24.63 14.42 -8.41
CA VAL A 220 24.37 15.87 -8.33
C VAL A 220 25.65 16.62 -8.71
#